data_AF-A0A252D886-F1
#
_entry.id   AF-A0A252D886-F1
#
_cell.length_a   1.000
_cell.length_b   1.000
_cell.length_c   1.000
_cell.angle_alpha   90.00
_cell.angle_beta   90.00
_cell.angle_gamma   90.00
#
_symmetry.space_group_name_H-M   'P 1'
#
loop_
_entity.id
_entity.type
_entity.pdbx_description
1 polymer ?
#
loop_
_entity_poly.entity_id
_entity_poly.type
_entity_poly.pdbx_seq_one_letter_code
_entity_poly.pdbx_strand_id
1 'polypeptide(L)'
;MLDKILQNKAFIAICLTSLLAFSWTVPQQVLASEDKPREGLPGRRIGGGTRGECFSTVGRLMALVPETNLGFTKKAYPNFLFYLPQTSAPAMVEFVLQDESHNSVYETTFTKTNSGGVINFSLPGSTSLPPLAIGKKYNWYVSMICDPENRANDIVVNGWIQRVELNSNLTKQLEQTSPFERVNLYAKAGLWQDALGTLAELRTTKPNDFRLAANWTQLLKSEKLDAIAKEPFLNIKIQQSPELPIK
;
A
#
# COMPACT_ATOMS: atom_id res chain seq x y z
N MET A 1 37.60 51.87 -58.82
CA MET A 1 37.72 51.29 -60.17
C MET A 1 38.38 49.95 -59.99
N LEU A 2 37.66 48.87 -60.37
CA LEU A 2 38.13 47.55 -60.84
C LEU A 2 39.52 47.05 -60.39
N ASP A 3 39.77 45.80 -60.01
CA ASP A 3 39.05 44.56 -60.22
C ASP A 3 39.72 43.45 -59.41
N LYS A 4 39.04 42.31 -59.38
CA LYS A 4 39.39 41.00 -58.83
C LYS A 4 40.77 40.48 -59.26
N ILE A 5 41.34 39.55 -58.47
CA ILE A 5 41.48 38.11 -58.81
C ILE A 5 42.45 37.40 -57.82
N LEU A 6 41.94 36.29 -57.26
CA LEU A 6 42.57 35.09 -56.73
C LEU A 6 44.10 35.07 -56.51
N GLN A 7 44.55 34.56 -55.36
CA GLN A 7 44.82 33.12 -55.23
C GLN A 7 45.01 32.66 -53.78
N ASN A 8 44.40 31.51 -53.54
CA ASN A 8 44.24 30.72 -52.33
C ASN A 8 45.55 29.99 -51.97
N LYS A 9 45.89 29.87 -50.67
CA LYS A 9 46.47 28.64 -50.08
C LYS A 9 46.71 28.76 -48.55
N ALA A 10 45.87 28.01 -47.84
CA ALA A 10 46.15 27.26 -46.61
C ALA A 10 46.80 27.97 -45.41
N PHE A 11 45.97 28.54 -44.53
CA PHE A 11 46.34 28.75 -43.13
C PHE A 11 46.16 27.43 -42.35
N ILE A 12 47.27 26.83 -41.94
CA ILE A 12 47.29 25.75 -40.95
C ILE A 12 47.07 26.41 -39.58
N ALA A 13 45.83 26.38 -39.10
CA ALA A 13 45.50 26.80 -37.74
C ALA A 13 45.77 25.64 -36.77
N ILE A 14 46.86 25.73 -36.02
CA ILE A 14 47.15 24.83 -34.90
C ILE A 14 46.28 25.28 -33.72
N CYS A 15 45.09 24.67 -33.56
CA CYS A 15 44.30 24.80 -32.35
C CYS A 15 44.84 23.85 -31.28
N LEU A 16 45.62 24.38 -30.33
CA LEU A 16 45.81 23.74 -29.03
C LEU A 16 44.48 23.79 -28.27
N THR A 17 43.68 22.74 -28.32
CA THR A 17 42.52 22.58 -27.44
C THR A 17 42.99 21.99 -26.11
N SER A 18 42.96 22.82 -25.07
CA SER A 18 43.08 22.40 -23.69
C SER A 18 41.92 21.48 -23.32
N LEU A 19 42.22 20.21 -23.05
CA LEU A 19 41.29 19.25 -22.46
C LEU A 19 40.97 19.67 -21.02
N LEU A 20 39.96 20.52 -20.84
CA LEU A 20 39.27 20.65 -19.57
C LEU A 20 38.48 19.36 -19.33
N ALA A 21 39.03 18.46 -18.52
CA ALA A 21 38.29 17.34 -17.96
C ALA A 21 37.19 17.91 -17.04
N PHE A 22 36.01 18.18 -17.61
CA PHE A 22 34.80 18.31 -16.82
C PHE A 22 34.56 16.95 -16.17
N SER A 23 34.98 16.81 -14.92
CA SER A 23 34.56 15.71 -14.06
C SER A 23 33.07 15.90 -13.80
N TRP A 24 32.21 15.28 -14.61
CA TRP A 24 30.81 15.13 -14.29
C TRP A 24 30.76 14.24 -13.05
N THR A 25 30.60 14.86 -11.89
CA THR A 25 30.25 14.13 -10.68
C THR A 25 28.86 13.54 -10.91
N VAL A 26 28.83 12.28 -11.32
CA VAL A 26 27.59 11.52 -11.38
C VAL A 26 26.96 11.58 -9.98
N PRO A 27 25.74 12.09 -9.83
CA PRO A 27 25.07 12.05 -8.54
C PRO A 27 24.98 10.60 -8.10
N GLN A 28 25.64 10.29 -6.99
CA GLN A 28 25.73 8.95 -6.43
C GLN A 28 24.31 8.51 -6.07
N GLN A 29 23.72 7.67 -6.92
CA GLN A 29 22.44 7.06 -6.63
C GLN A 29 22.68 6.04 -5.53
N VAL A 30 22.24 6.38 -4.32
CA VAL A 30 22.22 5.47 -3.18
C VAL A 30 21.16 4.41 -3.46
N LEU A 31 21.57 3.30 -4.05
CA LEU A 31 20.78 2.08 -4.05
C LEU A 31 20.83 1.50 -2.64
N ALA A 32 19.66 1.36 -2.01
CA ALA A 32 19.55 0.64 -0.76
C ALA A 32 20.02 -0.81 -0.97
N SER A 33 21.10 -1.19 -0.30
CA SER A 33 21.51 -2.58 -0.19
C SER A 33 20.59 -3.28 0.81
N GLU A 34 19.52 -3.94 0.33
CA GLU A 34 18.74 -4.89 1.14
C GLU A 34 19.32 -6.30 0.95
N ASP A 35 20.30 -6.68 1.77
CA ASP A 35 20.93 -8.00 1.76
C ASP A 35 20.39 -8.94 2.85
N LYS A 36 19.15 -8.71 3.34
CA LYS A 36 18.45 -9.64 4.23
C LYS A 36 17.22 -10.19 3.52
N PRO A 37 17.04 -11.52 3.42
CA PRO A 37 15.80 -12.10 2.93
C PRO A 37 14.61 -11.54 3.71
N ARG A 38 13.63 -10.97 3.01
CA ARG A 38 12.41 -10.48 3.65
C ARG A 38 11.65 -11.68 4.23
N GLU A 39 11.33 -11.65 5.52
CA GLU A 39 10.50 -12.67 6.15
C GLU A 39 9.10 -12.64 5.53
N GLY A 40 8.67 -13.78 4.95
CA GLY A 40 7.36 -13.94 4.34
C GLY A 40 6.50 -14.96 5.06
N LEU A 41 5.19 -14.82 4.90
CA LEU A 41 4.17 -15.71 5.46
C LEU A 41 3.21 -16.17 4.36
N PRO A 42 2.57 -17.34 4.52
CA PRO A 42 1.56 -17.79 3.57
C PRO A 42 0.36 -16.84 3.56
N GLY A 43 -0.17 -16.55 2.37
CA GLY A 43 -1.32 -15.67 2.21
C GLY A 43 -1.78 -15.56 0.77
N ARG A 44 -3.02 -15.12 0.59
CA ARG A 44 -3.69 -14.95 -0.71
C ARG A 44 -4.02 -13.48 -0.91
N ARG A 45 -3.13 -12.78 -1.63
CA ARG A 45 -3.30 -11.34 -1.92
C ARG A 45 -4.35 -11.05 -2.99
N ILE A 46 -4.60 -12.00 -3.89
CA ILE A 46 -5.52 -11.84 -5.02
C ILE A 46 -6.50 -13.01 -5.01
N GLY A 47 -7.79 -12.70 -4.98
CA GLY A 47 -8.86 -13.69 -5.16
C GLY A 47 -8.73 -14.34 -6.54
N GLY A 48 -8.65 -15.67 -6.58
CA GLY A 48 -8.22 -16.43 -7.77
C GLY A 48 -9.18 -17.53 -8.24
N GLY A 49 -10.45 -17.48 -7.83
CA GLY A 49 -11.43 -18.49 -8.25
C GLY A 49 -12.20 -18.04 -9.48
N THR A 50 -12.12 -18.79 -10.59
CA THR A 50 -12.99 -18.62 -11.77
C THR A 50 -14.17 -19.59 -11.79
N ARG A 51 -14.29 -20.46 -10.78
CA ARG A 51 -15.38 -21.43 -10.68
C ARG A 51 -16.49 -20.82 -9.83
N GLY A 52 -17.58 -20.42 -10.46
CA GLY A 52 -18.81 -19.99 -9.78
C GLY A 52 -18.74 -18.60 -9.13
N GLU A 53 -18.13 -17.61 -9.79
CA GLU A 53 -18.16 -16.22 -9.30
C GLU A 53 -19.62 -15.77 -9.07
N CYS A 54 -20.07 -15.79 -7.81
CA CYS A 54 -21.39 -15.30 -7.42
C CYS A 54 -21.53 -13.80 -7.72
N PHE A 55 -20.40 -13.10 -7.81
CA PHE A 55 -20.29 -11.72 -8.26
C PHE A 55 -19.60 -11.69 -9.63
N SER A 56 -20.36 -11.92 -10.69
CA SER A 56 -19.87 -11.86 -12.08
C SER A 56 -19.35 -10.45 -12.39
N THR A 57 -18.02 -10.20 -12.36
CA THR A 57 -17.51 -8.84 -12.59
C THR A 57 -16.06 -8.70 -13.06
N VAL A 58 -15.76 -7.49 -13.56
CA VAL A 58 -14.44 -7.02 -13.96
C VAL A 58 -13.62 -6.70 -12.70
N GLY A 59 -12.68 -7.56 -12.35
CA GLY A 59 -11.72 -7.32 -11.26
C GLY A 59 -11.67 -8.46 -10.24
N ARG A 60 -10.67 -8.43 -9.35
CA ARG A 60 -10.48 -9.44 -8.30
C ARG A 60 -10.43 -8.75 -6.95
N LEU A 61 -10.99 -9.37 -5.92
CA LEU A 61 -10.73 -8.99 -4.53
C LEU A 61 -9.21 -8.98 -4.28
N MET A 62 -8.66 -7.91 -3.70
CA MET A 62 -7.22 -7.83 -3.40
C MET A 62 -6.95 -7.35 -1.97
N ALA A 63 -6.03 -8.02 -1.28
CA ALA A 63 -5.44 -7.53 -0.04
C ALA A 63 -4.25 -6.61 -0.35
N LEU A 64 -4.25 -5.40 0.19
CA LEU A 64 -3.11 -4.47 0.06
C LEU A 64 -2.14 -4.75 1.20
N VAL A 65 -1.30 -5.76 0.99
CA VAL A 65 -0.14 -6.14 1.82
C VAL A 65 1.11 -6.26 0.95
N PRO A 66 2.33 -6.28 1.51
CA PRO A 66 3.54 -6.58 0.77
C PRO A 66 3.51 -7.96 0.08
N GLU A 67 4.39 -8.19 -0.91
CA GLU A 67 4.52 -9.50 -1.58
C GLU A 67 4.83 -10.65 -0.62
N THR A 68 5.46 -10.34 0.50
CA THR A 68 5.75 -11.29 1.60
C THR A 68 4.52 -11.71 2.39
N ASN A 69 3.35 -11.11 2.12
CA ASN A 69 2.13 -11.14 2.93
C ASN A 69 2.28 -10.59 4.34
N LEU A 70 3.44 -10.08 4.76
CA LEU A 70 3.67 -9.56 6.11
C LEU A 70 3.92 -8.05 6.06
N GLY A 71 2.95 -7.28 6.55
CA GLY A 71 3.08 -5.85 6.78
C GLY A 71 3.56 -5.55 8.21
N PHE A 72 4.47 -4.61 8.36
CA PHE A 72 4.87 -4.09 9.68
C PHE A 72 4.19 -2.75 9.95
N THR A 73 3.74 -2.58 11.20
CA THR A 73 3.12 -1.32 11.66
C THR A 73 3.63 -0.90 13.04
N LYS A 74 3.71 0.41 13.30
CA LYS A 74 3.86 0.96 14.66
C LYS A 74 2.53 1.09 15.40
N LYS A 75 1.41 1.13 14.68
CA LYS A 75 0.09 1.51 15.23
C LYS A 75 -0.46 0.39 16.11
N ALA A 76 -1.01 0.77 17.26
CA ALA A 76 -1.75 -0.12 18.15
C ALA A 76 -3.07 -0.60 17.51
N TYR A 77 -3.67 0.28 16.69
CA TYR A 77 -4.88 0.06 15.90
C TYR A 77 -4.56 0.44 14.45
N PRO A 78 -3.94 -0.47 13.67
CA PRO A 78 -3.59 -0.18 12.30
C PRO A 78 -4.83 -0.09 11.40
N ASN A 79 -4.64 0.52 10.23
CA ASN A 79 -5.61 0.42 9.16
C ASN A 79 -5.30 -0.81 8.31
N PHE A 80 -6.32 -1.51 7.86
CA PHE A 80 -6.26 -2.58 6.87
C PHE A 80 -6.80 -2.06 5.56
N LEU A 81 -6.07 -2.29 4.47
CA LEU A 81 -6.47 -1.83 3.16
C LEU A 81 -6.69 -3.01 2.23
N PHE A 82 -7.80 -2.98 1.51
CA PHE A 82 -8.19 -4.00 0.55
C PHE A 82 -9.01 -3.37 -0.57
N TYR A 83 -8.93 -3.94 -1.77
CA TYR A 83 -9.73 -3.53 -2.92
C TYR A 83 -10.92 -4.47 -3.09
N LEU A 84 -12.12 -3.91 -3.10
CA LEU A 84 -13.34 -4.62 -3.44
C LEU A 84 -13.63 -4.39 -4.92
N PRO A 85 -13.83 -5.46 -5.73
CA PRO A 85 -14.18 -5.30 -7.13
C PRO A 85 -15.58 -4.69 -7.27
N GLN A 86 -15.85 -4.12 -8.44
CA GLN A 86 -17.23 -3.86 -8.85
C GLN A 86 -18.00 -5.18 -8.80
N THR A 87 -19.31 -5.15 -8.53
CA THR A 87 -20.18 -6.34 -8.51
C THR A 87 -21.46 -6.07 -9.28
N SER A 88 -22.21 -7.10 -9.67
CA SER A 88 -23.51 -6.95 -10.35
C SER A 88 -24.62 -6.44 -9.41
N ALA A 89 -24.51 -6.77 -8.12
CA ALA A 89 -25.42 -6.39 -7.05
C ALA A 89 -24.64 -6.00 -5.78
N PRO A 90 -25.28 -5.36 -4.78
CA PRO A 90 -24.68 -5.21 -3.45
C PRO A 90 -24.21 -6.56 -2.89
N ALA A 91 -23.10 -6.53 -2.16
CA ALA A 91 -22.45 -7.73 -1.63
C ALA A 91 -22.16 -7.58 -0.15
N MET A 92 -22.34 -8.64 0.62
CA MET A 92 -21.90 -8.69 2.02
C MET A 92 -20.40 -9.01 2.06
N VAL A 93 -19.69 -8.27 2.90
CA VAL A 93 -18.25 -8.41 3.12
C VAL A 93 -18.01 -8.62 4.59
N GLU A 94 -17.13 -9.55 4.91
CA GLU A 94 -16.71 -9.90 6.26
C GLU A 94 -15.22 -9.59 6.42
N PHE A 95 -14.88 -8.95 7.52
CA PHE A 95 -13.50 -8.75 7.95
C PHE A 95 -13.27 -9.52 9.25
N VAL A 96 -12.22 -10.33 9.28
CA VAL A 96 -11.82 -11.10 10.46
C VAL A 96 -10.35 -10.82 10.75
N LEU A 97 -10.01 -10.58 12.00
CA LEU A 97 -8.64 -10.51 12.51
C LEU A 97 -8.44 -11.63 13.52
N GLN A 98 -7.40 -12.43 13.33
CA GLN A 98 -7.02 -13.53 14.22
C GLN A 98 -5.62 -13.33 14.79
N ASP A 99 -5.39 -13.86 15.99
CA ASP A 99 -4.04 -14.00 16.55
C ASP A 99 -3.29 -15.21 15.95
N GLU A 100 -2.04 -15.42 16.37
CA GLU A 100 -1.20 -16.55 15.91
C GLU A 100 -1.75 -17.93 16.33
N SER A 101 -2.67 -17.98 17.28
CA SER A 101 -3.34 -19.20 17.75
C SER A 101 -4.70 -19.40 17.07
N HIS A 102 -5.02 -18.61 16.05
CA HIS A 102 -6.30 -18.61 15.32
C HIS A 102 -7.51 -18.18 16.14
N ASN A 103 -7.32 -17.54 17.30
CA ASN A 103 -8.43 -16.97 18.05
C ASN A 103 -8.92 -15.70 17.34
N SER A 104 -10.25 -15.54 17.23
CA SER A 104 -10.83 -14.30 16.70
C SER A 104 -10.55 -13.15 17.66
N VAL A 105 -9.85 -12.13 17.15
CA VAL A 105 -9.51 -10.89 17.86
C VAL A 105 -10.55 -9.82 17.54
N TYR A 106 -10.98 -9.74 16.28
CA TYR A 106 -12.01 -8.81 15.84
C TYR A 106 -12.73 -9.37 14.62
N GLU A 107 -14.04 -9.16 14.55
CA GLU A 107 -14.87 -9.59 13.44
C GLU A 107 -15.98 -8.58 13.18
N THR A 108 -16.24 -8.30 11.91
CA THR A 108 -17.37 -7.46 11.51
C THR A 108 -17.83 -7.79 10.10
N THR A 109 -19.09 -7.53 9.82
CA THR A 109 -19.69 -7.63 8.50
C THR A 109 -20.26 -6.28 8.07
N PHE A 110 -20.16 -5.97 6.79
CA PHE A 110 -20.78 -4.79 6.20
C PHE A 110 -21.23 -5.07 4.77
N THR A 111 -22.17 -4.27 4.27
CA THR A 111 -22.63 -4.37 2.89
C THR A 111 -21.96 -3.30 2.03
N LYS A 112 -21.33 -3.71 0.93
CA LYS A 112 -20.87 -2.77 -0.10
C LYS A 112 -21.96 -2.54 -1.16
N THR A 113 -21.93 -1.39 -1.81
CA THR A 113 -22.70 -1.17 -3.05
C THR A 113 -22.08 -1.96 -4.21
N ASN A 114 -22.67 -1.87 -5.39
CA ASN A 114 -22.14 -2.51 -6.59
C ASN A 114 -20.81 -1.90 -7.10
N SER A 115 -20.42 -0.70 -6.66
CA SER A 115 -19.17 -0.06 -7.08
C SER A 115 -17.91 -0.79 -6.61
N GLY A 116 -16.83 -0.68 -7.39
CA GLY A 116 -15.48 -1.14 -7.02
C GLY A 116 -14.63 -0.01 -6.44
N GLY A 117 -13.67 -0.35 -5.59
CA GLY A 117 -12.73 0.62 -5.02
C GLY A 117 -11.98 0.12 -3.78
N VAL A 118 -11.05 0.96 -3.33
CA VAL A 118 -10.19 0.72 -2.18
C VAL A 118 -10.91 1.07 -0.89
N ILE A 119 -10.86 0.16 0.08
CA ILE A 119 -11.33 0.37 1.45
C ILE A 119 -10.14 0.67 2.35
N ASN A 120 -10.29 1.69 3.19
CA ASN A 120 -9.40 1.98 4.30
C ASN A 120 -10.13 1.63 5.60
N PHE A 121 -9.93 0.39 6.07
CA PHE A 121 -10.61 -0.16 7.23
C PHE A 121 -9.82 0.12 8.51
N SER A 122 -10.37 0.91 9.42
CA SER A 122 -9.78 1.14 10.74
C SER A 122 -10.46 0.28 11.79
N LEU A 123 -9.66 -0.37 12.64
CA LEU A 123 -10.19 -1.04 13.83
C LEU A 123 -10.88 -0.02 14.76
N PRO A 124 -11.98 -0.38 15.43
CA PRO A 124 -12.57 0.47 16.46
C PRO A 124 -11.54 0.70 17.58
N GLY A 125 -11.54 1.93 18.10
CA GLY A 125 -10.67 2.32 19.21
C GLY A 125 -11.01 1.62 20.52
N SER A 126 -10.19 1.90 21.53
CA SER A 126 -9.95 1.21 22.81
C SER A 126 -11.13 0.84 23.72
N THR A 127 -12.40 1.06 23.36
CA THR A 127 -13.53 0.72 24.23
C THR A 127 -13.93 -0.76 24.14
N SER A 128 -13.65 -1.44 23.02
CA SER A 128 -14.08 -2.84 22.80
C SER A 128 -13.00 -3.79 22.27
N LEU A 129 -11.81 -3.29 21.93
CA LEU A 129 -10.72 -4.10 21.36
C LEU A 129 -9.38 -3.76 22.04
N PRO A 130 -8.66 -4.73 22.64
CA PRO A 130 -7.30 -4.48 23.12
C PRO A 130 -6.36 -4.11 21.97
N PRO A 131 -5.34 -3.27 22.23
CA PRO A 131 -4.37 -2.91 21.20
C PRO A 131 -3.58 -4.12 20.72
N LEU A 132 -3.19 -4.15 19.44
CA LEU A 132 -2.29 -5.19 18.95
C LEU A 132 -0.98 -5.15 19.75
N ALA A 133 -0.52 -6.31 20.20
CA ALA A 133 0.68 -6.42 21.02
C ALA A 133 1.94 -6.26 20.16
N ILE A 134 2.94 -5.55 20.70
CA ILE A 134 4.25 -5.42 20.06
C ILE A 134 4.89 -6.81 19.92
N GLY A 135 5.48 -7.06 18.76
CA GLY A 135 6.14 -8.33 18.42
C GLY A 135 5.19 -9.45 18.00
N LYS A 136 3.87 -9.26 18.13
CA LYS A 136 2.87 -10.28 17.77
C LYS A 136 2.37 -10.10 16.34
N LYS A 137 2.19 -11.24 15.67
CA LYS A 137 1.60 -11.34 14.33
C LYS A 137 0.11 -11.58 14.43
N TYR A 138 -0.63 -11.03 13.48
CA TYR A 138 -2.06 -11.23 13.36
C TYR A 138 -2.37 -11.50 11.88
N ASN A 139 -3.27 -12.46 11.64
CA ASN A 139 -3.73 -12.79 10.29
C ASN A 139 -5.11 -12.18 10.09
N TRP A 140 -5.27 -11.41 9.02
CA TRP A 140 -6.53 -10.78 8.70
C TRP A 140 -7.07 -11.28 7.38
N TYR A 141 -8.39 -11.44 7.32
CA TYR A 141 -9.13 -11.96 6.19
C TYR A 141 -10.17 -10.95 5.75
N VAL A 142 -10.41 -10.92 4.45
CA VAL A 142 -11.56 -10.27 3.85
C VAL A 142 -12.26 -11.29 2.98
N SER A 143 -13.54 -11.52 3.26
CA SER A 143 -14.39 -12.46 2.54
C SER A 143 -15.53 -11.69 1.88
N MET A 144 -15.73 -11.88 0.59
CA MET A 144 -16.99 -11.51 -0.07
C MET A 144 -17.93 -12.72 -0.02
N ILE A 145 -19.04 -12.56 0.70
CA ILE A 145 -19.99 -13.64 1.02
C ILE A 145 -20.90 -13.90 -0.17
N CYS A 146 -20.81 -15.10 -0.74
CA CYS A 146 -21.66 -15.52 -1.86
C CYS A 146 -23.04 -16.02 -1.41
N ASP A 147 -23.03 -16.92 -0.43
CA ASP A 147 -24.22 -17.54 0.15
C ASP A 147 -23.99 -17.64 1.67
N PRO A 148 -24.72 -16.85 2.49
CA PRO A 148 -24.56 -16.87 3.94
C PRO A 148 -24.76 -18.26 4.57
N GLU A 149 -25.57 -19.13 3.96
CA GLU A 149 -25.83 -20.49 4.45
C GLU A 149 -24.79 -21.50 3.93
N ASN A 150 -24.09 -21.18 2.85
CA ASN A 150 -23.05 -22.02 2.25
C ASN A 150 -21.85 -21.20 1.73
N ARG A 151 -20.92 -20.94 2.64
CA ARG A 151 -19.73 -20.09 2.42
C ARG A 151 -18.65 -20.72 1.53
N ALA A 152 -18.87 -21.91 0.96
CA ALA A 152 -17.84 -22.65 0.22
C ALA A 152 -17.32 -21.93 -1.05
N ASN A 153 -18.12 -21.04 -1.62
CA ASN A 153 -17.79 -20.30 -2.84
C ASN A 153 -17.30 -18.87 -2.58
N ASP A 154 -17.12 -18.49 -1.32
CA ASP A 154 -16.67 -17.15 -0.97
C ASP A 154 -15.34 -16.79 -1.60
N ILE A 155 -15.24 -15.53 -2.01
CA ILE A 155 -13.98 -14.97 -2.49
C ILE A 155 -13.25 -14.43 -1.27
N VAL A 156 -12.14 -15.06 -0.89
CA VAL A 156 -11.36 -14.71 0.30
C VAL A 156 -9.95 -14.28 -0.10
N VAL A 157 -9.50 -13.18 0.49
CA VAL A 157 -8.09 -12.75 0.52
C VAL A 157 -7.63 -12.58 1.96
N ASN A 158 -6.33 -12.66 2.19
CA ASN A 158 -5.78 -12.49 3.53
C ASN A 158 -4.37 -11.90 3.50
N GLY A 159 -3.93 -11.45 4.66
CA GLY A 159 -2.57 -10.97 4.88
C GLY A 159 -2.22 -10.98 6.37
N TRP A 160 -0.94 -10.79 6.65
CA TRP A 160 -0.41 -10.71 8.00
C TRP A 160 0.00 -9.29 8.34
N ILE A 161 -0.17 -8.95 9.60
CA ILE A 161 0.33 -7.71 10.17
C ILE A 161 1.08 -8.00 11.47
N GLN A 162 2.20 -7.32 11.68
CA GLN A 162 2.93 -7.36 12.94
C GLN A 162 3.14 -5.96 13.46
N ARG A 163 2.77 -5.74 14.72
CA ARG A 163 3.10 -4.50 15.39
C ARG A 163 4.55 -4.55 15.85
N VAL A 164 5.35 -3.56 15.50
CA VAL A 164 6.77 -3.47 15.87
C VAL A 164 7.01 -2.27 16.78
N GLU A 165 8.04 -2.39 17.60
CA GLU A 165 8.56 -1.27 18.37
C GLU A 165 9.37 -0.34 17.46
N LEU A 166 9.17 0.96 17.59
CA LEU A 166 9.97 1.93 16.86
C LEU A 166 11.27 2.20 17.59
N ASN A 167 12.37 2.26 16.83
CA ASN A 167 13.60 2.81 17.38
C ASN A 167 13.42 4.31 17.71
N SER A 168 14.10 4.77 18.76
CA SER A 168 13.93 6.11 19.32
C SER A 168 14.29 7.24 18.33
N ASN A 169 15.25 7.00 17.43
CA ASN A 169 15.65 7.97 16.41
C ASN A 169 14.52 8.20 15.39
N LEU A 170 13.92 7.13 14.88
CA LEU A 170 12.79 7.21 13.95
C LEU A 170 11.58 7.87 14.61
N THR A 171 11.30 7.58 15.87
CA THR A 171 10.23 8.25 16.63
C THR A 171 10.41 9.77 16.64
N LYS A 172 11.62 10.26 16.97
CA LYS A 172 11.93 11.70 16.98
C LYS A 172 11.80 12.33 15.59
N GLN A 173 12.29 11.66 14.55
CA GLN A 173 12.15 12.14 13.17
C GLN A 173 10.67 12.27 12.78
N LEU A 174 9.86 11.27 13.08
CA LEU A 174 8.43 11.31 12.77
C LEU A 174 7.72 12.47 13.47
N GLU A 175 8.02 12.75 14.75
CA GLU A 175 7.42 13.87 15.50
C GLU A 175 7.65 15.23 14.84
N GLN A 176 8.81 15.43 14.21
CA GLN A 176 9.21 16.69 13.58
C GLN A 176 8.82 16.80 12.09
N THR A 177 8.24 15.75 11.53
CA THR A 177 8.01 15.60 10.10
C THR A 177 6.52 15.69 9.76
N SER A 178 6.16 16.35 8.65
CA SER A 178 4.78 16.44 8.21
C SER A 178 4.20 15.07 7.82
N PRO A 179 2.87 14.85 7.89
CA PRO A 179 2.27 13.56 7.53
C PRO A 179 2.67 13.04 6.14
N PHE A 180 2.81 13.92 5.14
CA PHE A 180 3.24 13.52 3.80
C PHE A 180 4.70 13.04 3.77
N GLU A 181 5.60 13.74 4.44
CA GLU A 181 7.02 13.37 4.50
C GLU A 181 7.25 12.09 5.34
N ARG A 182 6.39 11.82 6.34
CA ARG A 182 6.42 10.57 7.12
C ARG A 182 6.26 9.32 6.26
N VAL A 183 5.56 9.40 5.14
CA VAL A 183 5.38 8.28 4.19
C VAL A 183 6.73 7.70 3.77
N ASN A 184 7.69 8.55 3.43
CA ASN A 184 9.01 8.11 2.98
C ASN A 184 9.84 7.54 4.14
N LEU A 185 9.70 8.11 5.34
CA LEU A 185 10.35 7.59 6.55
C LEU A 185 9.83 6.18 6.89
N TYR A 186 8.51 5.98 6.84
CA TYR A 186 7.91 4.67 7.05
C TYR A 186 8.36 3.65 6.00
N ALA A 187 8.32 4.01 4.72
CA ALA A 187 8.75 3.12 3.63
C ALA A 187 10.22 2.68 3.80
N LYS A 188 11.13 3.62 4.10
CA LYS A 188 12.55 3.32 4.35
C LYS A 188 12.79 2.47 5.60
N ALA A 189 11.88 2.55 6.58
CA ALA A 189 11.96 1.77 7.80
C ALA A 189 11.28 0.38 7.69
N GLY A 190 10.79 0.00 6.50
CA GLY A 190 10.05 -1.26 6.31
C GLY A 190 8.63 -1.25 6.88
N LEU A 191 8.13 -0.08 7.33
CA LEU A 191 6.78 0.12 7.87
C LEU A 191 5.79 0.41 6.73
N TRP A 192 5.78 -0.47 5.72
CA TRP A 192 4.99 -0.28 4.51
C TRP A 192 3.49 -0.09 4.82
N GLN A 193 2.96 -0.78 5.85
CA GLN A 193 1.57 -0.61 6.27
C GLN A 193 1.26 0.80 6.76
N ASP A 194 2.17 1.43 7.52
CA ASP A 194 1.99 2.80 8.00
C ASP A 194 2.15 3.82 6.87
N ALA A 195 3.06 3.57 5.92
CA ALA A 195 3.18 4.38 4.70
C ALA A 195 1.90 4.33 3.87
N LEU A 196 1.35 3.12 3.65
CA LEU A 196 0.12 2.90 2.90
C LEU A 196 -1.07 3.57 3.57
N GLY A 197 -1.28 3.33 4.87
CA GLY A 197 -2.38 3.91 5.63
C GLY A 197 -2.32 5.44 5.65
N THR A 198 -1.13 6.01 5.82
CA THR A 198 -0.93 7.47 5.82
C THR A 198 -1.23 8.08 4.46
N LEU A 199 -0.78 7.45 3.35
CA LEU A 199 -1.11 7.92 2.00
C LEU A 199 -2.61 7.82 1.71
N ALA A 200 -3.27 6.75 2.13
CA ALA A 200 -4.71 6.60 1.96
C ALA A 200 -5.49 7.72 2.66
N GLU A 201 -5.18 7.98 3.94
CA GLU A 201 -5.78 9.09 4.71
C GLU A 201 -5.56 10.46 4.02
N LEU A 202 -4.34 10.72 3.55
CA LEU A 202 -4.02 11.96 2.82
C LEU A 202 -4.79 12.06 1.50
N ARG A 203 -4.93 10.96 0.75
CA ARG A 203 -5.68 10.95 -0.51
C ARG A 203 -7.18 11.16 -0.31
N THR A 204 -7.75 10.63 0.77
CA THR A 204 -9.16 10.89 1.11
C THR A 204 -9.38 12.36 1.46
N THR A 205 -8.44 12.99 2.17
CA THR A 205 -8.57 14.40 2.61
C THR A 205 -8.17 15.41 1.53
N LYS A 206 -7.29 15.03 0.60
CA LYS A 206 -6.79 15.88 -0.50
C LYS A 206 -6.84 15.14 -1.84
N PRO A 207 -8.04 14.82 -2.36
CA PRO A 207 -8.21 13.95 -3.53
C PRO A 207 -7.59 14.49 -4.82
N ASN A 208 -7.43 15.82 -4.94
CA ASN A 208 -6.90 16.49 -6.12
C ASN A 208 -5.38 16.74 -6.08
N ASP A 209 -4.68 16.28 -5.03
CA ASP A 209 -3.23 16.44 -4.94
C ASP A 209 -2.50 15.38 -5.79
N PHE A 210 -1.94 15.81 -6.92
CA PHE A 210 -1.24 14.94 -7.85
C PHE A 210 0.00 14.26 -7.24
N ARG A 211 0.65 14.88 -6.25
CA ARG A 211 1.82 14.31 -5.58
C ARG A 211 1.41 13.09 -4.76
N LEU A 212 0.28 13.18 -4.06
CA LEU A 212 -0.30 12.04 -3.33
C LEU A 212 -0.69 10.91 -4.29
N ALA A 213 -1.25 11.24 -5.45
CA ALA A 213 -1.61 10.25 -6.46
C ALA A 213 -0.38 9.51 -7.03
N ALA A 214 0.69 10.24 -7.31
CA ALA A 214 1.96 9.67 -7.77
C ALA A 214 2.61 8.76 -6.71
N ASN A 215 2.67 9.22 -5.45
CA ASN A 215 3.26 8.44 -4.36
C ASN A 215 2.45 7.17 -4.06
N TRP A 216 1.12 7.24 -4.10
CA TRP A 216 0.25 6.07 -3.99
C TRP A 216 0.54 5.04 -5.08
N THR A 217 0.61 5.48 -6.33
CA THR A 217 0.92 4.61 -7.47
C THR A 217 2.30 3.95 -7.31
N GLN A 218 3.30 4.72 -6.89
CA GLN A 218 4.66 4.21 -6.68
C GLN A 218 4.71 3.19 -5.54
N LEU A 219 4.05 3.46 -4.41
CA LEU A 219 4.01 2.55 -3.26
C LEU A 219 3.28 1.25 -3.57
N LEU A 220 2.19 1.30 -4.33
CA LEU A 220 1.51 0.07 -4.76
C LEU A 220 2.36 -0.72 -5.77
N LYS A 221 3.01 -0.02 -6.71
CA LYS A 221 3.90 -0.65 -7.69
C LYS A 221 5.07 -1.38 -7.04
N SER A 222 5.61 -0.86 -5.93
CA SER A 222 6.73 -1.53 -5.23
C SER A 222 6.37 -2.93 -4.70
N GLU A 223 5.07 -3.23 -4.56
CA GLU A 223 4.55 -4.52 -4.11
C GLU A 223 3.64 -5.19 -5.17
N LYS A 224 3.74 -4.76 -6.44
CA LYS A 224 2.97 -5.28 -7.59
C LYS A 224 1.44 -5.16 -7.44
N LEU A 225 0.98 -4.07 -6.83
CA LEU A 225 -0.43 -3.70 -6.65
C LEU A 225 -0.87 -2.55 -7.56
N ASP A 226 -0.09 -2.20 -8.57
CA ASP A 226 -0.35 -1.02 -9.42
C ASP A 226 -1.63 -1.12 -10.26
N ALA A 227 -2.17 -2.33 -10.46
CA ALA A 227 -3.43 -2.57 -11.15
C ALA A 227 -4.61 -1.78 -10.56
N ILE A 228 -4.60 -1.49 -9.26
CA ILE A 228 -5.66 -0.76 -8.55
C ILE A 228 -5.28 0.69 -8.21
N ALA A 229 -4.14 1.20 -8.69
CA ALA A 229 -3.62 2.50 -8.26
C ALA A 229 -4.51 3.70 -8.64
N LYS A 230 -5.37 3.52 -9.66
CA LYS A 230 -6.31 4.53 -10.15
C LYS A 230 -7.75 4.32 -9.65
N GLU A 231 -8.00 3.24 -8.92
CA GLU A 231 -9.32 2.94 -8.37
C GLU A 231 -9.71 3.97 -7.29
N PRO A 232 -11.01 4.29 -7.16
CA PRO A 232 -11.46 5.24 -6.16
C PRO A 232 -11.38 4.64 -4.76
N PHE A 233 -11.37 5.50 -3.73
CA PHE A 233 -11.65 5.07 -2.36
C PHE A 233 -13.16 5.01 -2.14
N LEU A 234 -13.66 3.94 -1.51
CA LEU A 234 -15.06 3.85 -1.12
C LEU A 234 -15.21 4.22 0.36
N ASN A 235 -16.19 5.08 0.65
CA ASN A 235 -16.59 5.37 2.03
C ASN A 235 -17.72 4.41 2.44
N ILE A 236 -17.38 3.36 3.16
CA ILE A 236 -18.36 2.42 3.72
C ILE A 236 -18.58 2.76 5.19
N LYS A 237 -19.86 2.90 5.58
CA LYS A 237 -20.23 2.98 6.99
C LYS A 237 -20.25 1.56 7.55
N ILE A 238 -19.22 1.21 8.31
CA ILE A 238 -19.16 -0.08 9.00
C ILE A 238 -19.83 0.12 10.34
N GLN A 239 -21.00 -0.50 10.51
CA GLN A 239 -21.69 -0.50 11.79
C GLN A 239 -20.82 -1.30 12.76
N GLN A 240 -20.43 -0.68 13.86
CA GLN A 240 -19.75 -1.39 14.95
C GLN A 240 -20.73 -2.47 15.45
N SER A 241 -20.30 -3.73 15.44
CA SER A 241 -21.10 -4.85 15.94
C SER A 241 -21.47 -4.55 17.40
N PRO A 242 -22.72 -4.79 17.85
CA PRO A 242 -23.07 -4.64 19.26
C PRO A 242 -22.17 -5.56 20.08
N GLU A 243 -21.55 -5.00 21.12
CA GLU A 243 -20.66 -5.70 22.05
C GLU A 243 -21.31 -7.02 22.49
N LEU A 244 -20.63 -8.15 22.25
CA LEU A 244 -21.05 -9.42 22.83
C LEU A 244 -21.03 -9.27 24.35
N PRO A 245 -22.14 -9.55 25.06
CA PRO A 245 -22.16 -9.44 26.51
C PRO A 245 -21.13 -10.41 27.08
N ILE A 246 -20.21 -9.87 27.88
CA ILE A 246 -19.30 -10.63 28.72
C ILE A 246 -20.19 -11.48 29.65
N LYS A 247 -20.17 -12.80 29.48
CA LYS A 247 -20.74 -13.75 30.43
C LYS A 247 -19.79 -14.01 31.58
#